data_AF-A0A383ED92-F1
#
_entry.id   AF-A0A383ED92-F1
#
_cell.length_a   1.000
_cell.length_b   1.000
_cell.length_c   1.000
_cell.angle_alpha   90.00
_cell.angle_beta   90.00
_cell.angle_gamma   90.00
#
_symmetry.space_group_name_H-M   'P 1'
#
loop_
_entity.id
_entity.type
_entity.pdbx_description
1 polymer ?
#
loop_
_entity_poly.entity_id
_entity_poly.type
_entity_poly.pdbx_seq_one_letter_code
_entity_poly.pdbx_strand_id
1 'polypeptide(L)'
;GLKPYFKSSIQLSTWQWQLIGQPIDASFDMDMYDIDLFDNETNVVADPQIQGRKVVCYLNAGGWENRRPDARVFPLEIIGKNLDDWEDERRLDIRRFDVLGPILEPRFNDCRDKGFDGIEPDNVDGFVNNPGFPMTYDELTN
;
A
#
# COMPACT_ATOMS: atom_id res chain seq x y z
N GLY A 1 -3.18 14.21 18.34
CA GLY A 1 -2.98 12.93 17.64
C GLY A 1 -4.23 12.61 16.86
N LEU A 2 -4.10 12.32 15.56
CA LEU A 2 -5.20 11.81 14.73
C LEU A 2 -5.69 10.49 15.37
N LYS A 3 -7.00 10.38 15.59
CA LYS A 3 -7.63 9.11 15.96
C LYS A 3 -8.14 8.46 14.67
N PRO A 4 -7.88 7.16 14.43
CA PRO A 4 -8.41 6.51 13.24
C PRO A 4 -9.94 6.50 13.30
N TYR A 5 -10.58 6.72 12.15
CA TYR A 5 -12.04 6.71 12.01
C TYR A 5 -12.62 5.31 12.29
N PHE A 6 -11.84 4.27 11.98
CA PHE A 6 -12.18 2.88 12.24
C PHE A 6 -11.06 2.17 13.00
N LYS A 7 -11.45 1.37 13.99
CA LYS A 7 -10.59 0.42 14.68
C LYS A 7 -11.38 -0.87 14.79
N SER A 8 -10.86 -1.97 14.22
CA SER A 8 -11.50 -3.27 14.39
C SER A 8 -11.59 -3.60 15.88
N SER A 9 -12.70 -4.18 16.31
CA SER A 9 -12.81 -4.76 17.65
C SER A 9 -11.78 -5.89 17.80
N ILE A 10 -11.35 -6.21 19.03
CA ILE A 10 -10.48 -7.36 19.39
C ILE A 10 -11.10 -8.74 19.03
N GLN A 11 -12.20 -8.72 18.29
CA GLN A 11 -12.88 -9.87 17.71
C GLN A 11 -12.19 -10.22 16.39
N LEU A 12 -11.97 -11.52 16.13
CA LEU A 12 -11.37 -12.01 14.89
C LEU A 12 -12.14 -11.43 13.68
N SER A 13 -11.52 -10.51 12.93
CA SER A 13 -12.05 -10.05 11.65
C SER A 13 -11.58 -10.98 10.55
N THR A 14 -12.51 -11.47 9.73
CA THR A 14 -12.16 -12.21 8.51
C THR A 14 -11.83 -11.22 7.40
N TRP A 15 -10.87 -11.59 6.55
CA TRP A 15 -10.39 -10.71 5.51
C TRP A 15 -10.08 -11.50 4.24
N GLN A 16 -10.29 -10.86 3.10
CA GLN A 16 -9.84 -11.32 1.80
C GLN A 16 -8.79 -10.34 1.27
N TRP A 17 -7.67 -10.88 0.78
CA TRP A 17 -6.61 -10.10 0.16
C TRP A 17 -6.52 -10.47 -1.31
N GLN A 18 -6.90 -9.53 -2.18
CA GLN A 18 -6.95 -9.75 -3.62
C GLN A 18 -6.38 -8.55 -4.37
N LEU A 19 -5.09 -8.64 -4.70
CA LEU A 19 -4.37 -7.59 -5.43
C LEU A 19 -4.40 -7.79 -6.95
N ILE A 20 -4.74 -9.00 -7.40
CA ILE A 20 -4.75 -9.38 -8.82
C ILE A 20 -6.02 -10.15 -9.17
N GLY A 21 -6.25 -10.35 -10.47
CA GLY A 21 -7.37 -11.14 -10.97
C GLY A 21 -8.69 -10.40 -10.88
N GLN A 22 -8.70 -9.12 -11.22
CA GLN A 22 -9.87 -8.26 -11.23
C GLN A 22 -11.00 -8.82 -12.14
N PRO A 23 -12.28 -8.56 -11.82
CA PRO A 23 -12.76 -7.82 -10.65
C PRO A 23 -12.58 -8.61 -9.35
N ILE A 24 -12.68 -7.94 -8.20
CA ILE A 24 -12.57 -8.59 -6.89
C ILE A 24 -13.68 -9.64 -6.72
N ASP A 25 -13.36 -10.78 -6.09
CA ASP A 25 -14.33 -11.84 -5.80
C ASP A 25 -15.10 -11.50 -4.52
N ALA A 26 -16.22 -10.78 -4.70
CA ALA A 26 -17.11 -10.40 -3.62
C ALA A 26 -17.98 -11.56 -3.10
N SER A 27 -17.86 -12.79 -3.63
CA SER A 27 -18.67 -13.94 -3.19
C SER A 27 -18.28 -14.48 -1.81
N PHE A 28 -17.05 -14.19 -1.36
CA PHE A 28 -16.61 -14.52 -0.01
C PHE A 28 -17.36 -13.68 1.03
N ASP A 29 -17.77 -14.30 2.13
CA ASP A 29 -18.39 -13.59 3.25
C ASP A 29 -17.32 -13.15 4.27
N MET A 30 -16.76 -11.96 4.04
CA MET A 30 -15.64 -11.41 4.80
C MET A 30 -15.96 -10.05 5.41
N ASP A 31 -15.43 -9.78 6.61
CA ASP A 31 -15.58 -8.48 7.27
C ASP A 31 -14.82 -7.37 6.52
N MET A 32 -13.72 -7.74 5.84
CA MET A 32 -12.81 -6.81 5.19
C MET A 32 -12.29 -7.34 3.85
N TYR A 33 -12.09 -6.43 2.90
CA TYR A 33 -11.40 -6.67 1.64
C TYR A 33 -10.18 -5.75 1.58
N ASP A 34 -9.02 -6.32 1.32
CA ASP A 34 -7.79 -5.58 1.07
C ASP A 34 -7.41 -5.72 -0.40
N ILE A 35 -7.47 -4.60 -1.12
CA ILE A 35 -7.46 -4.56 -2.59
C ILE A 35 -6.58 -3.42 -3.11
N ASP A 36 -6.02 -3.62 -4.29
CA ASP A 36 -5.05 -2.70 -4.90
C ASP A 36 -5.62 -1.30 -5.19
N LEU A 37 -4.88 -0.25 -4.81
CA LEU A 37 -5.23 1.15 -5.08
C LEU A 37 -5.45 1.46 -6.56
N PHE A 38 -4.53 1.01 -7.43
CA PHE A 38 -4.50 1.46 -8.83
C PHE A 38 -5.41 0.60 -9.71
N ASP A 39 -5.57 -0.67 -9.39
CA ASP A 39 -6.31 -1.62 -10.21
C ASP A 39 -7.82 -1.67 -9.88
N ASN A 40 -8.30 -0.83 -8.95
CA ASN A 40 -9.71 -0.74 -8.56
C ASN A 40 -10.26 0.69 -8.62
N GLU A 41 -11.47 0.81 -9.16
CA GLU A 41 -12.22 2.07 -9.25
C GLU A 41 -13.15 2.27 -8.06
N THR A 42 -13.65 3.50 -7.90
CA THR A 42 -14.53 3.90 -6.77
C THR A 42 -15.76 3.00 -6.58
N ASN A 43 -16.35 2.48 -7.66
CA ASN A 43 -17.49 1.57 -7.58
C ASN A 43 -17.11 0.21 -6.98
N VAL A 44 -15.91 -0.30 -7.29
CA VAL A 44 -15.42 -1.57 -6.74
C VAL A 44 -15.18 -1.46 -5.24
N VAL A 45 -14.75 -0.28 -4.77
CA VAL A 45 -14.61 0.01 -3.32
C VAL A 45 -15.97 0.12 -2.64
N ALA A 46 -16.95 0.77 -3.28
CA ALA A 46 -18.27 0.97 -2.69
C ALA A 46 -19.12 -0.32 -2.56
N ASP A 47 -18.96 -1.27 -3.47
CA ASP A 47 -19.82 -2.47 -3.54
C ASP A 47 -19.76 -3.35 -2.25
N PRO A 48 -18.58 -3.68 -1.68
CA PRO A 48 -18.51 -4.33 -0.38
C PRO A 48 -19.01 -3.46 0.78
N GLN A 49 -18.77 -2.14 0.72
CA GLN A 49 -19.15 -1.21 1.79
C GLN A 49 -20.66 -1.09 1.94
N ILE A 50 -21.42 -1.14 0.84
CA ILE A 50 -22.90 -1.16 0.86
C ILE A 50 -23.42 -2.39 1.63
N GLN A 51 -22.65 -3.48 1.64
CA GLN A 51 -22.95 -4.71 2.37
C GLN A 51 -22.44 -4.68 3.83
N GLY A 52 -21.94 -3.54 4.30
CA GLY A 52 -21.44 -3.35 5.66
C GLY A 52 -19.99 -3.81 5.87
N ARG A 53 -19.27 -4.16 4.80
CA ARG A 53 -17.88 -4.61 4.85
C ARG A 53 -16.90 -3.42 4.84
N LYS A 54 -15.67 -3.67 5.24
CA LYS A 54 -14.58 -2.68 5.16
C LYS A 54 -13.69 -2.92 3.97
N VAL A 55 -13.16 -1.85 3.37
CA VAL A 55 -12.23 -1.94 2.25
C VAL A 55 -10.94 -1.20 2.56
N VAL A 56 -9.82 -1.92 2.51
CA VAL A 56 -8.46 -1.42 2.78
C VAL A 56 -7.71 -1.27 1.46
N CYS A 57 -6.99 -0.16 1.36
CA CYS A 57 -6.25 0.26 0.18
C CYS A 57 -4.81 -0.26 0.24
N TYR A 58 -4.50 -1.31 -0.50
CA TYR A 58 -3.13 -1.76 -0.70
C TYR A 58 -2.38 -0.76 -1.58
N LEU A 59 -1.20 -0.33 -1.14
CA LEU A 59 -0.22 0.32 -2.00
C LEU A 59 1.19 -0.02 -1.54
N ASN A 60 2.11 -0.20 -2.50
CA ASN A 60 3.51 -0.41 -2.17
C ASN A 60 4.16 0.92 -1.77
N ALA A 61 4.49 1.10 -0.49
CA ALA A 61 5.06 2.34 0.05
C ALA A 61 6.58 2.27 0.17
N GLY A 62 7.15 1.07 0.27
CA GLY A 62 8.60 0.84 0.29
C GLY A 62 9.17 0.18 -0.96
N GLY A 63 8.35 -0.02 -1.99
CA GLY A 63 8.72 -0.58 -3.28
C GLY A 63 8.34 0.31 -4.45
N TRP A 64 9.21 0.30 -5.46
CA TRP A 64 8.99 0.88 -6.78
C TRP A 64 8.50 -0.22 -7.72
N GLU A 65 7.41 0.05 -8.42
CA GLU A 65 6.75 -0.88 -9.32
C GLU A 65 6.67 -0.25 -10.71
N ASN A 66 7.35 -0.83 -11.70
CA ASN A 66 7.49 -0.22 -13.03
C ASN A 66 6.16 0.02 -13.76
N ARG A 67 5.13 -0.77 -13.43
CA ARG A 67 3.80 -0.80 -14.05
C ARG A 67 2.90 0.32 -13.57
N ARG A 68 3.23 0.98 -12.44
CA ARG A 68 2.37 2.00 -11.85
C ARG A 68 2.40 3.28 -12.69
N PRO A 69 1.26 4.00 -12.78
CA PRO A 69 1.16 5.19 -13.63
C PRO A 69 2.12 6.32 -13.21
N ASP A 70 2.53 6.34 -11.96
CA ASP A 70 3.45 7.32 -11.36
C ASP A 70 4.91 6.82 -11.27
N ALA A 71 5.24 5.65 -11.80
CA ALA A 71 6.56 5.04 -11.68
C ALA A 71 7.72 5.94 -12.15
N ARG A 72 7.46 6.83 -13.12
CA ARG A 72 8.45 7.79 -13.68
C ARG A 72 8.72 9.00 -12.78
N VAL A 73 7.93 9.21 -11.74
CA VAL A 73 8.12 10.32 -10.79
C VAL A 73 9.24 10.01 -9.81
N PHE A 74 9.53 8.72 -9.56
CA PHE A 74 10.57 8.28 -8.64
C PHE A 74 11.96 8.59 -9.19
N PRO A 75 12.79 9.36 -8.46
CA PRO A 75 14.18 9.57 -8.84
C PRO A 75 15.00 8.28 -8.75
N LEU A 76 15.94 8.10 -9.68
CA LEU A 76 16.75 6.87 -9.76
C LEU A 76 17.60 6.65 -8.50
N GLU A 77 17.99 7.72 -7.80
CA GLU A 77 18.84 7.66 -6.61
C GLU A 77 18.17 7.02 -5.39
N ILE A 78 16.83 6.92 -5.37
CA ILE A 78 16.08 6.26 -4.30
C ILE A 78 15.61 4.85 -4.68
N ILE A 79 15.88 4.42 -5.92
CA ILE A 79 15.50 3.10 -6.43
C ILE A 79 16.68 2.14 -6.26
N GLY A 80 16.47 1.11 -5.45
CA GLY A 80 17.51 0.17 -5.04
C GLY A 80 17.48 -1.16 -5.78
N LYS A 81 17.82 -2.21 -5.02
CA LYS A 81 17.85 -3.60 -5.48
C LYS A 81 16.45 -4.09 -5.83
N ASN A 82 16.39 -5.15 -6.64
CA ASN A 82 15.14 -5.84 -6.94
C ASN A 82 14.47 -6.33 -5.64
N LEU A 83 13.14 -6.34 -5.64
CA LEU A 83 12.33 -6.92 -4.59
C LEU A 83 12.30 -8.44 -4.78
N ASP A 84 13.27 -9.16 -4.21
CA ASP A 84 13.43 -10.63 -4.24
C ASP A 84 12.86 -11.31 -5.51
N ASP A 85 11.71 -11.99 -5.42
CA ASP A 85 11.09 -12.79 -6.48
C ASP A 85 10.42 -11.97 -7.62
N TRP A 86 10.49 -10.64 -7.57
CA TRP A 86 9.81 -9.73 -8.49
C TRP A 86 10.81 -8.88 -9.28
N GLU A 87 11.15 -9.32 -10.49
CA GLU A 87 12.19 -8.68 -11.32
C GLU A 87 11.85 -7.22 -11.72
N ASP A 88 10.55 -6.92 -11.79
CA ASP A 88 10.01 -5.61 -12.18
C ASP A 88 9.75 -4.67 -10.99
N GLU A 89 10.03 -5.13 -9.76
CA GLU A 89 9.89 -4.36 -8.54
C GLU A 89 11.23 -4.13 -7.86
N ARG A 90 11.40 -2.97 -7.24
CA ARG A 90 12.65 -2.57 -6.59
C ARG A 90 12.39 -1.97 -5.23
N ARG A 91 13.25 -2.24 -4.26
CA ARG A 91 13.22 -1.63 -2.93
C ARG A 91 13.50 -0.13 -3.03
N LEU A 92 12.79 0.68 -2.27
CA LEU A 92 13.02 2.13 -2.14
C LEU A 92 13.91 2.45 -0.93
N ASP A 93 14.67 3.56 -1.01
CA ASP A 93 15.33 4.13 0.18
C ASP A 93 14.29 4.86 1.05
N ILE A 94 13.63 4.11 1.93
CA ILE A 94 12.55 4.62 2.80
C ILE A 94 12.98 5.71 3.80
N ARG A 95 14.30 5.92 3.99
CA ARG A 95 14.82 7.03 4.82
C ARG A 95 14.66 8.38 4.14
N ARG A 96 14.55 8.40 2.80
CA ARG A 96 14.39 9.61 2.00
C ARG A 96 12.95 10.09 1.99
N PHE A 97 12.38 10.30 3.18
CA PHE A 97 11.01 10.80 3.33
C PHE A 97 10.82 12.18 2.69
N ASP A 98 11.89 12.99 2.61
CA ASP A 98 11.91 14.26 1.88
C ASP A 98 11.57 14.12 0.39
N VAL A 99 11.88 12.96 -0.20
CA VAL A 99 11.59 12.63 -1.60
C VAL A 99 10.32 11.78 -1.71
N LEU A 100 10.17 10.78 -0.84
CA LEU A 100 9.06 9.83 -0.88
C LEU A 100 7.73 10.44 -0.45
N GLY A 101 7.73 11.33 0.56
CA GLY A 101 6.52 11.96 1.09
C GLY A 101 5.67 12.62 -0.01
N PRO A 102 6.24 13.52 -0.83
CA PRO A 102 5.53 14.14 -1.96
C PRO A 102 5.05 13.17 -3.04
N ILE A 103 5.63 11.98 -3.16
CA ILE A 103 5.24 10.95 -4.15
C ILE A 103 4.12 10.06 -3.59
N LEU A 104 4.18 9.71 -2.30
CA LEU A 104 3.20 8.85 -1.63
C LEU A 104 1.94 9.62 -1.17
N GLU A 105 2.06 10.91 -0.87
CA GLU A 105 0.91 11.73 -0.47
C GLU A 105 -0.23 11.72 -1.50
N PRO A 106 0.03 11.87 -2.81
CA PRO A 106 -0.99 11.64 -3.85
C PRO A 106 -1.64 10.26 -3.77
N ARG A 107 -0.88 9.18 -3.53
CA ARG A 107 -1.44 7.81 -3.40
C ARG A 107 -2.37 7.70 -2.18
N PHE A 108 -1.99 8.29 -1.05
CA PHE A 108 -2.85 8.33 0.14
C PHE A 108 -4.11 9.17 -0.08
N ASN A 109 -3.99 10.28 -0.81
CA ASN A 109 -5.14 11.07 -1.22
C ASN A 109 -6.07 10.27 -2.15
N ASP A 110 -5.52 9.50 -3.10
CA ASP A 110 -6.33 8.66 -3.99
C ASP A 110 -7.07 7.56 -3.21
N CYS A 111 -6.44 6.91 -2.22
CA CYS A 111 -7.14 5.97 -1.34
C CYS A 111 -8.32 6.66 -0.62
N ARG A 112 -8.12 7.86 -0.07
CA ARG A 112 -9.18 8.64 0.58
C ARG A 112 -10.29 8.99 -0.42
N ASP A 113 -9.93 9.52 -1.57
CA ASP A 113 -10.86 10.07 -2.55
C ASP A 113 -11.65 8.95 -3.25
N LYS A 114 -11.08 7.74 -3.34
CA LYS A 114 -11.79 6.53 -3.78
C LYS A 114 -12.69 5.90 -2.70
N GLY A 115 -12.63 6.38 -1.46
CA GLY A 115 -13.54 6.00 -0.37
C GLY A 115 -13.09 4.80 0.46
N PHE A 116 -11.82 4.40 0.41
CA PHE A 116 -11.30 3.31 1.24
C PHE A 116 -11.41 3.62 2.75
N ASP A 117 -11.65 2.59 3.56
CA ASP A 117 -11.76 2.71 5.02
C ASP A 117 -10.39 2.74 5.72
N GLY A 118 -9.34 2.28 5.06
CA GLY A 118 -7.98 2.19 5.59
C GLY A 118 -6.93 2.07 4.48
N ILE A 119 -5.65 2.16 4.87
CA ILE A 119 -4.50 2.02 3.98
C ILE A 119 -3.61 0.91 4.53
N GLU A 120 -3.14 0.06 3.65
CA GLU A 120 -2.11 -0.94 3.88
C GLU A 120 -0.87 -0.52 3.06
N PRO A 121 0.15 0.08 3.71
CA PRO A 121 1.38 0.48 3.04
C PRO A 121 2.41 -0.65 3.11
N ASP A 122 2.66 -1.31 1.97
CA ASP A 122 3.52 -2.49 1.91
C ASP A 122 5.03 -2.15 1.76
N ASN A 123 5.89 -3.14 2.05
CA ASN A 123 7.35 -3.13 1.93
C ASN A 123 8.08 -2.03 2.73
N VAL A 124 7.46 -1.50 3.78
CA VAL A 124 8.06 -0.50 4.69
C VAL A 124 9.16 -1.08 5.61
N ASP A 125 9.54 -2.34 5.40
CA ASP A 125 10.53 -3.11 6.16
C ASP A 125 11.89 -3.20 5.45
N GLY A 126 12.15 -2.35 4.45
CA GLY A 126 13.37 -2.39 3.64
C GLY A 126 14.69 -2.43 4.41
N PHE A 127 14.72 -1.99 5.67
CA PHE A 127 15.89 -2.04 6.56
C PHE A 127 16.33 -3.44 7.00
N VAL A 128 15.41 -4.40 7.09
CA VAL A 128 15.77 -5.80 7.38
C VAL A 128 16.09 -6.61 6.12
N ASN A 129 15.72 -6.09 4.94
CA ASN A 129 15.76 -6.85 3.70
C ASN A 129 16.86 -6.40 2.70
N ASN A 130 17.85 -5.60 3.13
CA ASN A 130 18.95 -5.08 2.27
C ASN A 130 18.45 -4.41 0.98
N PRO A 131 18.06 -3.14 1.04
CA PRO A 131 17.46 -2.45 -0.10
C PRO A 131 18.48 -2.03 -1.16
N GLY A 132 19.77 -2.31 -0.96
CA GLY A 132 20.86 -1.85 -1.82
C GLY A 132 21.50 -0.54 -1.36
N PHE A 133 21.04 0.01 -0.24
CA PHE A 133 21.60 1.20 0.39
C PHE A 133 22.29 0.86 1.71
N PRO A 134 23.36 1.58 2.09
CA PRO A 134 23.93 1.46 3.43
C PRO A 134 22.93 2.04 4.43
N MET A 135 22.19 1.18 5.13
CA MET A 135 21.26 1.56 6.20
C MET A 135 21.74 1.04 7.54
N THR A 136 21.51 1.82 8.60
CA THR A 136 21.61 1.36 9.98
C THR A 136 20.25 1.50 10.67
N TYR A 137 19.95 0.63 11.63
CA TYR A 137 18.65 0.61 12.33
C TYR A 137 18.30 1.96 13.00
N ASP A 138 19.31 2.70 13.46
CA ASP A 138 19.14 3.99 14.15
C ASP A 138 18.60 5.12 13.24
N GLU A 139 18.72 4.99 11.92
CA GLU A 139 18.26 5.99 10.95
C GLU A 139 16.74 6.01 10.76
N LEU A 140 16.00 5.05 11.34
CA LEU A 140 14.55 4.90 11.16
C LEU A 140 13.71 5.22 12.41
N THR A 141 14.36 5.56 13.52
CA THR A 141 13.68 5.81 14.80
C THR A 141 13.77 7.26 15.28
N ASN A 142 14.40 8.13 14.48
CA ASN A 142 14.56 9.56 14.76
C ASN A 142 13.80 10.40 13.72
#